data_AF-A0A4U0WR93-F1
#
_entry.id   AF-A0A4U0WR93-F1
#
_cell.length_a   1.000
_cell.length_b   1.000
_cell.length_c   1.000
_cell.angle_alpha   90.00
_cell.angle_beta   90.00
_cell.angle_gamma   90.00
#
_symmetry.space_group_name_H-M   'P 1'
#
loop_
_entity.id
_entity.type
_entity.pdbx_description
1 polymer ?
#
loop_
_entity_poly.entity_id
_entity_poly.type
_entity_poly.pdbx_seq_one_letter_code
_entity_poly.pdbx_strand_id
1 'polypeptide(L)'
;MFPRKDTARTSAFHIKTWQLRDDTILFSNTVIRLQELLKRLENMLEEAPPDTGPRRFGNVSFRKWYAMVEEWISGLLEEYLPPEVLVHEAQHNGKDKDAQVTAKDELQAYLMGSFGSAQRLDYGTGHELSFLAFLGCIWKLGGFPRAEAGGEERGIVLGVIEPYVDSLSITPSHLFDPDEWVVT
;
A
#
# COMPACT_ATOMS: atom_id res chain seq x y z
N MET A 1 -19.33 -4.82 -7.18
CA MET A 1 -20.56 -4.58 -6.40
C MET A 1 -20.35 -3.27 -5.65
N PHE A 2 -21.17 -2.24 -5.87
CA PHE A 2 -20.99 -0.94 -5.21
C PHE A 2 -21.64 -0.95 -3.82
N PRO A 3 -21.09 -0.24 -2.82
CA PRO A 3 -21.75 -0.07 -1.53
C PRO A 3 -23.11 0.60 -1.72
N ARG A 4 -24.18 -0.02 -1.23
CA ARG A 4 -25.52 0.58 -1.21
C ARG A 4 -25.83 1.06 0.20
N LYS A 5 -26.33 2.29 0.29
CA LYS A 5 -26.90 2.82 1.54
C LYS A 5 -28.17 2.04 1.84
N ASP A 6 -28.18 1.36 2.98
CA ASP A 6 -29.38 0.69 3.47
C ASP A 6 -30.43 1.75 3.81
N THR A 7 -31.56 1.73 3.10
CA THR A 7 -32.63 2.72 3.23
C THR A 7 -33.66 2.34 4.30
N ALA A 8 -33.44 1.26 5.05
CA ALA A 8 -34.32 0.85 6.13
C ALA A 8 -33.82 1.32 7.51
N ARG A 9 -34.59 2.24 8.09
CA ARG A 9 -34.76 2.56 9.54
C ARG A 9 -33.80 3.55 10.21
N THR A 10 -34.41 4.67 10.58
CA THR A 10 -34.19 5.45 11.79
C THR A 10 -34.04 4.55 13.03
N SER A 11 -32.82 4.42 13.56
CA SER A 11 -32.53 3.99 14.94
C SER A 11 -31.06 4.33 15.23
N ALA A 12 -30.74 4.75 16.46
CA ALA A 12 -29.42 5.21 16.90
C ALA A 12 -28.27 4.49 16.19
N PHE A 13 -27.33 5.26 15.62
CA PHE A 13 -26.11 4.72 15.00
C PHE A 13 -25.42 3.80 16.00
N HIS A 14 -25.53 2.48 15.81
CA HIS A 14 -24.79 1.52 16.61
C HIS A 14 -23.35 1.55 16.09
N ILE A 15 -22.53 2.42 16.67
CA ILE A 15 -21.11 2.48 16.39
C ILE A 15 -20.50 1.25 17.05
N LYS A 16 -20.16 0.26 16.23
CA LYS A 16 -19.33 -0.87 16.64
C LYS A 16 -17.88 -0.44 16.47
N THR A 17 -17.09 -0.54 17.52
CA THR A 17 -15.65 -0.23 17.51
C THR A 17 -14.84 -1.50 17.52
N TRP A 18 -13.62 -1.42 16.99
CA TRP A 18 -12.63 -2.49 17.03
C TRP A 18 -11.33 -1.91 17.54
N GLN A 19 -10.64 -2.66 18.38
CA GLN A 19 -9.34 -2.26 18.89
C GLN A 19 -8.27 -2.55 17.84
N LEU A 20 -7.29 -1.65 17.76
CA LEU A 20 -6.07 -1.93 17.01
C LEU A 20 -5.34 -3.10 17.69
N ARG A 21 -4.71 -3.97 16.90
CA ARG A 21 -3.87 -5.08 17.38
C ARG A 21 -4.62 -6.06 18.30
N ASP A 22 -5.90 -6.29 17.99
CA ASP A 22 -6.71 -7.31 18.64
C ASP A 22 -6.42 -8.68 18.03
N ASP A 23 -5.74 -9.55 18.78
CA ASP A 23 -5.35 -10.90 18.37
C ASP A 23 -6.54 -11.83 18.06
N THR A 24 -7.77 -11.43 18.40
CA THR A 24 -8.99 -12.19 18.08
C THR A 24 -9.46 -11.98 16.63
N ILE A 25 -8.89 -11.00 15.92
CA ILE A 25 -9.25 -10.70 14.54
C ILE A 25 -8.54 -11.68 13.60
N LEU A 26 -9.33 -12.47 12.89
CA LEU A 26 -8.83 -13.38 11.87
C LEU A 26 -8.69 -12.63 10.55
N PHE A 27 -7.49 -12.69 9.97
CA PHE A 27 -7.18 -12.11 8.67
C PHE A 27 -7.30 -13.15 7.56
N SER A 28 -7.75 -12.72 6.38
CA SER A 28 -7.70 -13.54 5.19
C SER A 28 -6.25 -13.83 4.80
N ASN A 29 -6.02 -14.89 4.02
CA ASN A 29 -4.69 -15.19 3.50
C ASN A 29 -4.13 -13.99 2.71
N THR A 30 -4.96 -13.31 1.91
CA THR A 30 -4.53 -12.11 1.17
C THR A 30 -4.07 -10.99 2.09
N VAL A 31 -4.79 -10.73 3.19
CA VAL A 31 -4.37 -9.72 4.18
C VAL A 31 -3.06 -10.11 4.85
N ILE A 32 -2.89 -11.38 5.23
CA ILE A 32 -1.63 -11.87 5.82
C ILE A 32 -0.47 -11.70 4.84
N ARG A 33 -0.65 -12.02 3.56
CA ARG A 33 0.39 -11.85 2.55
C ARG A 33 0.74 -10.38 2.32
N LEU A 34 -0.24 -9.47 2.38
CA LEU A 34 0.01 -8.04 2.33
C LEU A 34 0.77 -7.52 3.56
N GLN A 35 0.52 -8.08 4.75
CA GLN A 35 1.33 -7.80 5.94
C GLN A 35 2.79 -8.22 5.75
N GLU A 36 3.01 -9.42 5.23
CA GLU A 36 4.35 -9.92 4.93
C GLU A 36 5.06 -9.05 3.89
N LEU A 37 4.34 -8.60 2.85
CA LEU A 37 4.85 -7.66 1.85
C LEU A 37 5.30 -6.34 2.49
N LEU A 38 4.44 -5.71 3.31
CA LEU A 38 4.79 -4.46 4.00
C LEU A 38 6.01 -4.64 4.90
N LYS A 39 6.06 -5.73 5.67
CA LYS A 39 7.20 -6.06 6.51
C LYS A 39 8.47 -6.30 5.70
N ARG A 40 8.38 -6.93 4.51
CA ARG A 40 9.53 -7.11 3.63
C ARG A 40 10.06 -5.77 3.13
N LEU A 41 9.18 -4.86 2.73
CA LEU A 41 9.53 -3.50 2.28
C LEU A 41 10.17 -2.68 3.41
N GLU A 42 9.67 -2.83 4.64
CA GLU A 42 10.25 -2.23 5.85
C GLU A 42 11.66 -2.77 6.12
N ASN A 43 11.86 -4.09 6.06
CA ASN A 43 13.18 -4.68 6.24
C ASN A 43 14.19 -4.21 5.17
N MET A 44 13.76 -3.99 3.93
CA MET A 44 14.62 -3.42 2.88
C MET A 44 15.12 -2.01 3.24
N LEU A 45 14.38 -1.28 4.07
CA LEU A 45 14.80 0.03 4.58
C LEU A 45 15.99 -0.10 5.52
N GLU A 46 15.97 -1.10 6.41
CA GLU A 46 17.08 -1.37 7.33
C GLU A 46 18.37 -1.75 6.58
N GLU A 47 18.24 -2.38 5.41
CA GLU A 47 19.35 -2.74 4.52
C GLU A 47 19.99 -1.51 3.81
N ALA A 48 19.37 -0.32 3.89
CA ALA A 48 19.87 0.93 3.33
C ALA A 48 20.29 1.94 4.43
N PRO A 49 21.45 1.73 5.09
CA PRO A 49 21.84 2.56 6.24
C PRO A 49 22.00 4.06 5.87
N PRO A 50 21.77 4.98 6.83
CA PRO A 50 21.97 6.42 6.65
C PRO A 50 23.42 6.75 6.30
N ASP A 51 23.65 7.57 5.27
CA ASP A 51 25.01 7.99 4.91
C ASP A 51 25.63 8.93 5.99
N THR A 52 26.93 8.82 6.25
CA THR A 52 27.63 9.46 7.39
C THR A 52 28.21 10.85 7.08
N GLY A 53 27.90 11.43 5.91
CA GLY A 53 28.43 12.73 5.47
C GLY A 53 27.74 13.97 6.08
N PRO A 54 28.31 15.19 5.92
CA PRO A 54 27.74 16.43 6.46
C PRO A 54 26.38 16.76 5.82
N ARG A 55 25.31 16.78 6.63
CA ARG A 55 23.91 16.80 6.18
C ARG A 55 23.36 18.23 6.11
N ARG A 56 22.85 18.62 4.93
CA ARG A 56 22.12 19.89 4.72
C ARG A 56 20.92 19.77 3.76
N PHE A 57 20.71 18.58 3.21
CA PHE A 57 19.67 18.27 2.24
C PHE A 57 19.38 16.77 2.29
N GLY A 58 18.19 16.39 2.77
CA GLY A 58 17.37 15.33 2.20
C GLY A 58 17.99 13.94 1.99
N ASN A 59 17.47 12.96 2.71
CA ASN A 59 18.05 11.65 2.89
C ASN A 59 18.30 10.81 1.61
N VAL A 60 19.56 10.68 1.22
CA VAL A 60 20.06 9.80 0.13
C VAL A 60 19.62 8.34 0.32
N SER A 61 19.45 7.87 1.56
CA SER A 61 19.04 6.50 1.85
C SER A 61 17.60 6.22 1.44
N PHE A 62 16.69 7.22 1.45
CA PHE A 62 15.35 7.03 0.89
C PHE A 62 15.40 6.82 -0.62
N ARG A 63 16.25 7.58 -1.34
CA ARG A 63 16.44 7.38 -2.79
C ARG A 63 17.03 6.01 -3.10
N LYS A 64 17.99 5.56 -2.29
CA LYS A 64 18.61 4.23 -2.41
C LYS A 64 17.60 3.13 -2.13
N TRP A 65 16.82 3.26 -1.07
CA TRP A 65 15.73 2.33 -0.75
C TRP A 65 14.70 2.29 -1.87
N TYR A 66 14.25 3.45 -2.38
CA TYR A 66 13.26 3.52 -3.45
C TYR A 66 13.76 2.83 -4.73
N ALA A 67 15.02 3.06 -5.12
CA ALA A 67 15.64 2.39 -6.25
C ALA A 67 15.75 0.87 -6.03
N MET A 68 16.10 0.44 -4.82
CA MET A 68 16.10 -0.98 -4.47
C MET A 68 14.69 -1.56 -4.60
N VAL A 69 13.67 -0.94 -3.99
CA VAL A 69 12.29 -1.43 -4.11
C VAL A 69 11.86 -1.50 -5.57
N GLU A 70 12.18 -0.51 -6.40
CA GLU A 70 11.89 -0.49 -7.84
C GLU A 70 12.46 -1.71 -8.59
N GLU A 71 13.66 -2.18 -8.21
CA GLU A 71 14.28 -3.38 -8.80
C GLU A 71 13.54 -4.68 -8.40
N TRP A 72 13.08 -4.78 -7.16
CA TRP A 72 12.52 -6.02 -6.60
C TRP A 72 10.99 -6.09 -6.66
N ILE A 73 10.30 -4.96 -6.86
CA ILE A 73 8.84 -4.84 -6.73
C ILE A 73 8.09 -5.84 -7.62
N SER A 74 8.59 -6.07 -8.83
CA SER A 74 8.00 -7.01 -9.79
C SER A 74 7.93 -8.43 -9.23
N GLY A 75 8.99 -8.90 -8.57
CA GLY A 75 9.03 -10.22 -7.92
C GLY A 75 8.26 -10.25 -6.61
N LEU A 76 8.27 -9.16 -5.83
CA LEU A 76 7.48 -9.04 -4.61
C LEU A 76 5.97 -9.15 -4.91
N LEU A 77 5.49 -8.54 -5.99
CA LEU A 77 4.09 -8.68 -6.39
C LEU A 77 3.74 -10.13 -6.76
N GLU A 78 4.62 -10.84 -7.47
CA GLU A 78 4.44 -12.26 -7.80
C GLU A 78 4.45 -13.17 -6.57
N GLU A 79 5.26 -12.83 -5.57
CA GLU A 79 5.37 -13.59 -4.33
C GLU A 79 4.16 -13.39 -3.43
N TYR A 80 3.75 -12.14 -3.20
CA TYR A 80 2.77 -11.82 -2.16
C TYR A 80 1.32 -11.68 -2.67
N LEU A 81 1.09 -11.48 -3.97
CA LEU A 81 -0.27 -11.38 -4.50
C LEU A 81 -0.79 -12.73 -5.03
N PRO A 82 -2.11 -12.96 -4.96
CA PRO A 82 -2.71 -14.12 -5.58
C PRO A 82 -2.46 -14.13 -7.11
N PRO A 83 -2.05 -15.26 -7.72
CA PRO A 83 -1.75 -15.33 -9.15
C PRO A 83 -2.91 -14.86 -10.04
N GLU A 84 -4.15 -15.13 -9.64
CA GLU A 84 -5.36 -14.69 -10.32
C GLU A 84 -5.43 -13.17 -10.52
N VAL A 85 -4.88 -12.39 -9.59
CA VAL A 85 -4.83 -10.91 -9.68
C VAL A 85 -3.87 -10.48 -10.79
N LEU A 86 -2.76 -11.20 -10.96
CA LEU A 86 -1.66 -10.83 -11.87
C LEU A 86 -1.90 -11.25 -13.32
N VAL A 87 -2.70 -12.29 -13.53
CA VAL A 87 -3.00 -12.83 -14.87
C VAL A 87 -4.04 -11.98 -15.63
N HIS A 88 -4.64 -11.00 -14.98
CA HIS A 88 -5.59 -10.10 -15.63
C HIS A 88 -4.88 -9.17 -16.63
N GLU A 89 -5.19 -9.39 -17.90
CA GLU A 89 -4.82 -8.48 -18.97
C GLU A 89 -5.79 -7.29 -19.06
N ALA A 90 -5.27 -6.08 -19.27
CA ALA A 90 -6.13 -4.95 -19.56
C ALA A 90 -6.91 -5.22 -20.86
N GLN A 91 -8.24 -5.07 -20.81
CA GLN A 91 -9.07 -5.12 -22.00
C GLN A 91 -8.82 -3.87 -22.84
N HIS A 92 -7.88 -3.95 -23.77
CA HIS A 92 -7.62 -2.87 -24.70
C HIS A 92 -8.61 -2.92 -25.87
N ASN A 93 -9.53 -1.95 -25.94
CA ASN A 93 -10.44 -1.76 -27.08
C ASN A 93 -9.76 -1.02 -28.27
N GLY A 94 -8.47 -0.70 -28.17
CA GLY A 94 -7.70 -0.01 -29.20
C GLY A 94 -6.87 -0.96 -30.08
N LYS A 95 -6.64 -0.57 -31.33
CA LYS A 95 -5.99 -1.37 -32.39
C LYS A 95 -4.49 -1.62 -32.21
N ASP A 96 -3.82 -0.95 -31.27
CA ASP A 96 -2.40 -1.14 -31.00
C ASP A 96 -2.20 -2.24 -29.95
N LYS A 97 -1.71 -3.39 -30.40
CA LYS A 97 -1.40 -4.57 -29.56
C LYS A 97 -0.02 -4.50 -28.90
N ASP A 98 0.78 -3.51 -29.25
CA ASP A 98 2.21 -3.47 -28.91
C ASP A 98 2.53 -2.80 -27.55
N ALA A 99 1.51 -2.27 -26.85
CA ALA A 99 1.67 -1.65 -25.53
C ALA A 99 0.57 -2.09 -24.55
N GLN A 100 0.36 -3.41 -24.44
CA GLN A 100 -0.61 -3.95 -23.50
C GLN A 100 -0.09 -3.82 -22.07
N VAL A 101 -0.63 -2.85 -21.33
CA VAL A 101 -0.39 -2.69 -19.89
C VAL A 101 -1.08 -3.84 -19.15
N THR A 102 -0.36 -4.54 -18.29
CA THR A 102 -0.90 -5.64 -17.49
C THR A 102 -1.44 -5.14 -16.14
N ALA A 103 -2.30 -5.92 -15.48
CA ALA A 103 -2.71 -5.61 -14.10
C ALA A 103 -1.50 -5.47 -13.16
N LYS A 104 -0.45 -6.26 -13.39
CA LYS A 104 0.80 -6.19 -12.63
C LYS A 104 1.49 -4.84 -12.80
N ASP A 105 1.53 -4.29 -14.01
CA ASP A 105 2.14 -2.97 -14.27
C ASP A 105 1.40 -1.85 -13.53
N GLU A 106 0.06 -1.88 -13.52
CA GLU A 106 -0.76 -0.92 -12.76
C GLU A 106 -0.55 -1.06 -11.25
N LEU A 107 -0.56 -2.29 -10.74
CA LEU A 107 -0.32 -2.57 -9.32
C LEU A 107 1.06 -2.11 -8.86
N GLN A 108 2.09 -2.34 -9.68
CA GLN A 108 3.44 -1.85 -9.44
C GLN A 108 3.47 -0.32 -9.39
N ALA A 109 2.84 0.36 -10.35
CA ALA A 109 2.81 1.81 -10.37
C ALA A 109 2.13 2.41 -9.14
N TYR A 110 0.99 1.84 -8.71
CA TYR A 110 0.28 2.31 -7.52
C TYR A 110 1.05 2.03 -6.22
N LEU A 111 1.67 0.85 -6.08
CA LEU A 111 2.45 0.52 -4.89
C LEU A 111 3.72 1.37 -4.80
N MET A 112 4.47 1.53 -5.90
CA MET A 112 5.65 2.43 -5.91
C MET A 112 5.26 3.88 -5.61
N GLY A 113 4.15 4.35 -6.18
CA GLY A 113 3.61 5.68 -5.94
C GLY A 113 3.11 5.90 -4.52
N SER A 114 2.98 4.86 -3.69
CA SER A 114 2.46 5.00 -2.33
C SER A 114 3.47 5.53 -1.32
N PHE A 115 4.77 5.42 -1.56
CA PHE A 115 5.77 5.69 -0.52
C PHE A 115 6.36 7.11 -0.52
N GLY A 116 5.83 8.02 -1.34
CA GLY A 116 6.37 9.37 -1.50
C GLY A 116 7.19 9.56 -2.79
N SER A 117 7.69 10.78 -3.01
CA SER A 117 8.53 11.07 -4.17
C SER A 117 10.01 11.01 -3.80
N ALA A 118 10.77 10.08 -4.37
CA ALA A 118 12.23 10.05 -4.20
C ALA A 118 12.93 11.31 -4.75
N GLN A 119 12.35 11.93 -5.79
CA GLN A 119 12.90 13.13 -6.41
C GLN A 119 12.68 14.38 -5.55
N ARG A 120 11.44 14.58 -5.07
CA ARG A 120 11.07 15.76 -4.27
C ARG A 120 11.30 15.57 -2.78
N LEU A 121 11.49 14.33 -2.34
CA LEU A 121 11.58 13.92 -0.93
C LEU A 121 10.35 14.30 -0.11
N ASP A 122 9.18 14.33 -0.75
CA ASP A 122 7.90 14.66 -0.12
C ASP A 122 6.97 13.46 0.01
N TYR A 123 6.05 13.56 0.97
CA TYR A 123 4.95 12.63 1.18
C TYR A 123 3.67 13.43 1.45
N GLY A 124 2.53 12.93 1.01
CA GLY A 124 1.24 13.60 1.16
C GLY A 124 0.08 12.72 0.73
N THR A 125 -1.14 13.27 0.80
CA THR A 125 -2.39 12.52 0.57
C THR A 125 -2.53 11.90 -0.81
N GLY A 126 -1.80 12.40 -1.82
CA GLY A 126 -1.73 11.77 -3.14
C GLY A 126 -1.05 10.39 -3.10
N HIS A 127 -0.03 10.22 -2.26
CA HIS A 127 0.67 8.96 -2.06
C HIS A 127 -0.19 7.96 -1.27
N GLU A 128 -0.90 8.43 -0.24
CA GLU A 128 -1.92 7.64 0.45
C GLU A 128 -3.01 7.14 -0.51
N LEU A 129 -3.46 8.01 -1.43
CA LEU A 129 -4.42 7.63 -2.44
C LEU A 129 -3.87 6.57 -3.39
N SER A 130 -2.59 6.62 -3.75
CA SER A 130 -1.94 5.57 -4.55
C SER A 130 -1.95 4.22 -3.81
N PHE A 131 -1.72 4.19 -2.50
CA PHE A 131 -1.86 2.94 -1.71
C PHE A 131 -3.29 2.40 -1.73
N LEU A 132 -4.28 3.27 -1.54
CA LEU A 132 -5.69 2.87 -1.61
C LEU A 132 -6.09 2.39 -3.01
N ALA A 133 -5.53 2.98 -4.07
CA ALA A 133 -5.72 2.53 -5.43
C ALA A 133 -5.11 1.14 -5.66
N PHE A 134 -3.92 0.87 -5.12
CA PHE A 134 -3.31 -0.47 -5.13
C PHE A 134 -4.22 -1.52 -4.49
N LEU A 135 -4.73 -1.28 -3.27
CA LEU A 135 -5.68 -2.17 -2.60
C LEU A 135 -7.00 -2.30 -3.38
N GLY A 136 -7.48 -1.19 -3.95
CA GLY A 136 -8.68 -1.16 -4.80
C GLY A 136 -8.54 -1.99 -6.06
N CYS A 137 -7.36 -2.02 -6.67
CA CYS A 137 -7.07 -2.88 -7.82
C CYS A 137 -7.10 -4.36 -7.43
N ILE A 138 -6.44 -4.76 -6.34
CA ILE A 138 -6.49 -6.14 -5.83
C ILE A 138 -7.94 -6.56 -5.57
N TRP A 139 -8.74 -5.69 -4.96
CA TRP A 139 -10.16 -5.94 -4.72
C TRP A 139 -10.96 -6.10 -6.01
N LYS A 140 -10.78 -5.19 -6.97
CA LYS A 140 -11.50 -5.21 -8.24
C LYS A 140 -11.17 -6.47 -9.06
N LEU A 141 -9.94 -6.96 -8.95
CA LEU A 141 -9.45 -8.16 -9.61
C LEU A 141 -9.76 -9.45 -8.83
N GLY A 142 -10.48 -9.35 -7.71
CA GLY A 142 -10.95 -10.52 -6.96
C GLY A 142 -9.90 -11.17 -6.05
N GLY A 143 -8.83 -10.44 -5.70
CA GLY A 143 -7.77 -10.95 -4.83
C GLY A 143 -8.17 -11.12 -3.36
N PHE A 144 -9.30 -10.54 -2.92
CA PHE A 144 -9.82 -10.72 -1.57
C PHE A 144 -11.00 -11.71 -1.55
N PRO A 145 -11.12 -12.55 -0.51
CA PRO A 145 -12.23 -13.49 -0.38
C PRO A 145 -13.57 -12.77 -0.21
N ARG A 146 -14.65 -13.46 -0.58
CA ARG A 146 -16.00 -13.00 -0.23
C ARG A 146 -16.25 -13.26 1.26
N ALA A 147 -16.40 -12.19 2.03
CA ALA A 147 -16.76 -12.24 3.44
C ALA A 147 -18.14 -11.61 3.69
N GLU A 148 -18.62 -11.72 4.92
CA GLU A 148 -19.74 -10.89 5.39
C GLU A 148 -19.37 -9.40 5.29
N ALA A 149 -20.37 -8.55 5.04
CA ALA A 149 -20.16 -7.13 4.88
C ALA A 149 -19.43 -6.51 6.08
N GLY A 150 -18.30 -5.85 5.83
CA GLY A 150 -17.46 -5.24 6.86
C GLY A 150 -16.51 -6.19 7.57
N GLY A 151 -16.42 -7.46 7.14
CA GLY A 151 -15.43 -8.43 7.64
C GLY A 151 -14.07 -8.23 6.97
N GLU A 152 -14.03 -8.39 5.65
CA GLU A 152 -12.79 -8.26 4.87
C GLU A 152 -12.28 -6.82 4.84
N GLU A 153 -13.19 -5.84 4.71
CA GLU A 153 -12.84 -4.42 4.74
C GLU A 153 -12.16 -4.04 6.05
N ARG A 154 -12.60 -4.64 7.16
CA ARG A 154 -11.96 -4.45 8.47
C ARG A 154 -10.60 -5.14 8.53
N GLY A 155 -10.49 -6.35 7.98
CA GLY A 155 -9.21 -7.04 7.85
C GLY A 155 -8.20 -6.20 7.07
N ILE A 156 -8.61 -5.57 5.98
CA ILE A 156 -7.76 -4.66 5.19
C ILE A 156 -7.37 -3.43 6.01
N VAL A 157 -8.32 -2.79 6.70
CA VAL A 157 -8.02 -1.58 7.50
C VAL A 157 -7.04 -1.88 8.63
N LEU A 158 -7.34 -2.88 9.46
CA LEU A 158 -6.57 -3.19 10.66
C LEU A 158 -5.29 -3.98 10.36
N GLY A 159 -5.31 -4.80 9.30
CA GLY A 159 -4.22 -5.67 8.93
C GLY A 159 -3.28 -5.05 7.90
N VAL A 160 -3.71 -4.10 7.08
CA VAL A 160 -2.88 -3.57 5.98
C VAL A 160 -2.73 -2.06 6.04
N ILE A 161 -3.83 -1.31 6.18
CA ILE A 161 -3.77 0.17 6.16
C ILE A 161 -3.11 0.71 7.43
N GLU A 162 -3.46 0.20 8.62
CA GLU A 162 -2.81 0.64 9.86
C GLU A 162 -1.29 0.33 9.87
N PRO A 163 -0.84 -0.89 9.55
CA PRO A 163 0.60 -1.16 9.47
C PRO A 163 1.32 -0.33 8.41
N TYR A 164 0.67 -0.04 7.29
CA TYR A 164 1.22 0.87 6.27
C TYR A 164 1.45 2.28 6.84
N VAL A 165 0.44 2.86 7.50
CA VAL A 165 0.58 4.20 8.12
C VAL A 165 1.62 4.20 9.26
N ASP A 166 1.70 3.14 10.05
CA ASP A 166 2.71 3.00 11.09
C ASP A 166 4.12 2.91 10.49
N SER A 167 4.30 2.14 9.41
CA SER A 167 5.59 2.04 8.70
C SER A 167 6.05 3.39 8.13
N LEU A 168 5.08 4.21 7.68
CA LEU A 168 5.29 5.60 7.25
C LEU A 168 5.57 6.58 8.38
N SER A 169 5.35 6.20 9.64
CA SER A 169 5.66 7.02 10.81
C SER A 169 7.06 6.72 11.37
N ILE A 170 7.52 5.48 11.17
CA ILE A 170 8.87 5.01 11.54
C ILE A 170 9.92 5.50 10.54
N THR A 171 9.60 5.46 9.25
CA THR A 171 10.43 6.03 8.16
C THR A 171 10.87 7.47 8.48
N PRO A 172 9.98 8.42 8.86
CA PRO A 172 10.26 9.75 9.37
C PRO A 172 11.37 9.83 10.39
N SER A 173 11.31 9.04 11.47
CA SER A 173 12.23 9.24 12.60
C SER A 173 13.67 8.79 12.33
N HIS A 174 13.88 7.80 11.44
CA HIS A 174 15.22 7.33 11.07
C HIS A 174 15.76 7.94 9.78
N LEU A 175 14.89 8.53 8.95
CA LEU A 175 15.28 9.11 7.68
C LEU A 175 15.00 10.62 7.52
N PHE A 176 14.28 11.27 8.42
CA PHE A 176 13.76 12.62 8.20
C PHE A 176 14.09 13.51 9.41
N ASP A 177 14.75 14.63 9.14
CA ASP A 177 14.97 15.69 10.12
C ASP A 177 13.69 16.55 10.18
N PRO A 178 13.00 16.65 11.34
CA PRO A 178 11.81 17.48 11.48
C PRO A 178 12.07 18.99 11.26
N ASP A 179 13.33 19.43 11.26
CA ASP A 179 13.71 20.83 11.03
C ASP A 179 13.87 21.21 9.53
N GLU A 180 13.73 20.26 8.60
CA GLU A 180 13.97 20.49 7.16
C GLU A 180 12.70 20.76 6.31
N TRP A 181 11.49 20.85 6.88
CA TRP A 181 10.26 21.06 6.08
C TRP A 181 9.43 22.29 6.41
N VAL A 182 9.13 23.05 5.35
CA VAL A 182 8.01 24.00 5.28
C VAL A 182 6.77 23.22 4.91
N VAL A 183 5.82 23.15 5.84
CA VAL A 183 4.43 22.78 5.53
C VAL A 183 3.88 23.90 4.64
N THR A 184 3.69 23.63 3.34
CA THR A 184 2.95 24.54 2.45
C THR A 184 1.46 24.27 2.53
#